data_AF-A0A7U3YJ05-F1
#
_entry.id   AF-A0A7U3YJ05-F1
#
_cell.length_a   1.000
_cell.length_b   1.000
_cell.length_c   1.000
_cell.angle_alpha   90.00
_cell.angle_beta   90.00
_cell.angle_gamma   90.00
#
_symmetry.space_group_name_H-M   'P 1'
#
loop_
_entity.id
_entity.type
_entity.pdbx_description
1 polymer ?
#
loop_
_entity_poly.entity_id
_entity_poly.type
_entity_poly.pdbx_seq_one_letter_code
_entity_poly.pdbx_strand_id
1 'polypeptide(L)'
;MAGDDVFTALREVFGWPDLFLGLAVVLAGLAGAVLLRKGDTAPPDTREIALGELAACWTRSPVYRTVHIADLVHLWRDEQLARVAVEPPAVAHPRAAAFLRQIDEWPFFRTCHEQGAVCRQLVQLLDREGDCPSVVDVRGDVEAAWEANTYRLLAQTTLLDHSLDVADQVVRLLADNQAWHVIPDTLVAALAHDLGKLPSARGTLYALGEHPLAAGTVLAGVPGFKELGRKDEILRAIKLHHKVADGLLGKTLKQADQLARQQELEEGMAAGGLQEVDGKEGTAVVEDGTARQGMKEIFAETTGPEVAREEKPRPLDISRWFDVAGFLALLKPVINRLDGRRFLAFSMADGLVYFQVKALEQAARQQAERAGCMEIATMAADDPTMRRVLLAVVQRLRQEPDVIARHLIRDSYFGGYFLLTRRFGKELRGYYTPFHAEPFGSIAEMERAKPDLLRDIVKVTPWAGEDRGD
;
A
#
# COMPACT_ATOMS: atom_id res chain seq x y z
N MET A 1 -43.04 51.43 -28.86
CA MET A 1 -42.69 52.37 -29.94
C MET A 1 -42.61 53.78 -29.36
N ALA A 2 -41.55 54.10 -28.63
CA ALA A 2 -41.32 55.42 -28.03
C ALA A 2 -39.81 55.63 -27.72
N GLY A 3 -38.93 55.15 -28.61
CA GLY A 3 -37.48 55.23 -28.45
C GLY A 3 -36.75 55.95 -29.60
N ASP A 4 -37.35 55.97 -30.80
CA ASP A 4 -36.68 56.50 -32.00
C ASP A 4 -36.84 58.02 -32.20
N ASP A 5 -37.73 58.67 -31.44
CA ASP A 5 -38.05 60.09 -31.62
C ASP A 5 -37.02 61.03 -30.95
N VAL A 6 -36.33 60.57 -29.91
CA VAL A 6 -35.36 61.40 -29.16
C VAL A 6 -34.04 61.55 -29.91
N PHE A 7 -33.59 60.49 -30.59
CA PHE A 7 -32.33 60.51 -31.35
C PHE A 7 -32.42 61.36 -32.62
N THR A 8 -33.60 61.40 -33.23
CA THR A 8 -33.83 62.19 -34.45
C THR A 8 -33.91 63.68 -34.12
N ALA A 9 -34.58 64.05 -33.01
CA ALA A 9 -34.66 65.43 -32.54
C ALA A 9 -33.30 65.99 -32.07
N LEU A 10 -32.46 65.19 -31.39
CA LEU A 10 -31.13 65.63 -30.95
C LEU A 10 -30.15 65.85 -32.13
N ARG A 11 -30.33 65.11 -33.23
CA ARG A 11 -29.52 65.21 -34.44
C ARG A 11 -29.76 66.48 -35.25
N GLU A 12 -30.98 67.02 -35.24
CA GLU A 12 -31.28 68.28 -35.95
C GLU A 12 -30.75 69.52 -35.21
N VAL A 13 -30.63 69.45 -33.88
CA VAL A 13 -30.21 70.59 -33.04
C VAL A 13 -28.69 70.63 -32.85
N PHE A 14 -28.04 69.47 -32.74
CA PHE A 14 -26.60 69.36 -32.55
C PHE A 14 -26.02 68.47 -33.65
N GLY A 15 -25.14 69.03 -34.50
CA GLY A 15 -24.51 68.26 -35.56
C GLY A 15 -23.75 67.05 -34.98
N TRP A 16 -23.56 66.00 -35.78
CA TRP A 16 -22.81 64.80 -35.36
C TRP A 16 -21.50 65.08 -34.59
N PRO A 17 -20.67 66.07 -34.97
CA PRO A 17 -19.45 66.39 -34.22
C PRO A 17 -19.74 66.84 -32.78
N ASP A 18 -20.81 67.61 -32.56
CA ASP A 18 -21.17 68.17 -31.25
C ASP A 18 -21.78 67.11 -30.34
N LEU A 19 -22.49 66.15 -30.91
CA LEU A 19 -23.01 64.97 -30.21
C LEU A 19 -21.88 64.03 -29.75
N PHE A 20 -20.87 63.81 -30.60
CA PHE A 20 -19.68 63.04 -30.22
C PHE A 20 -18.82 63.78 -29.19
N LEU A 21 -18.70 65.11 -29.30
CA LEU A 21 -17.98 65.92 -28.32
C LEU A 21 -18.70 65.92 -26.97
N GLY A 22 -20.03 66.05 -26.96
CA GLY A 22 -20.85 65.95 -25.76
C GLY A 22 -20.73 64.58 -25.09
N LEU A 23 -20.79 63.50 -25.87
CA LEU A 23 -20.57 62.14 -25.35
C LEU A 23 -19.16 61.96 -24.80
N ALA A 24 -18.14 62.49 -25.48
CA ALA A 24 -16.75 62.42 -25.03
C ALA A 24 -16.53 63.19 -23.72
N VAL A 25 -17.16 64.36 -23.55
CA VAL A 25 -17.10 65.14 -22.31
C VAL A 25 -17.84 64.43 -21.18
N VAL A 26 -18.98 63.79 -21.44
CA VAL A 26 -19.71 62.99 -20.45
C VAL A 26 -18.91 61.75 -20.04
N LEU A 27 -18.28 61.05 -20.99
CA LEU A 27 -17.43 59.90 -20.71
C LEU A 27 -16.14 60.30 -19.98
N ALA A 28 -15.53 61.44 -20.34
CA ALA A 28 -14.38 61.98 -19.61
C ALA A 28 -14.77 62.46 -18.20
N GLY A 29 -15.98 63.01 -18.04
CA GLY A 29 -16.56 63.35 -16.74
C GLY A 29 -16.85 62.13 -15.88
N LEU A 30 -17.34 61.03 -16.46
CA LEU A 30 -17.54 59.74 -15.79
C LEU A 30 -16.21 59.08 -15.43
N ALA A 31 -15.22 59.10 -16.33
CA ALA A 31 -13.87 58.60 -16.05
C ALA A 31 -13.18 59.44 -14.97
N GLY A 32 -13.33 60.77 -15.02
CA GLY A 32 -12.88 61.69 -13.97
C GLY A 32 -13.59 61.44 -12.64
N ALA A 33 -14.91 61.20 -12.65
CA ALA A 33 -15.68 60.87 -11.46
C ALA A 33 -15.29 59.50 -10.88
N VAL A 34 -14.94 58.51 -11.70
CA VAL A 34 -14.43 57.19 -11.25
C VAL A 34 -13.01 57.30 -10.71
N LEU A 35 -12.16 58.15 -11.32
CA LEU A 35 -10.81 58.43 -10.83
C LEU A 35 -10.83 59.28 -9.53
N LEU A 36 -11.80 60.18 -9.38
CA LEU A 36 -12.05 60.95 -8.14
C LEU A 36 -12.84 60.15 -7.09
N ARG A 37 -13.51 59.05 -7.49
CA ARG A 37 -14.05 58.01 -6.60
C ARG A 37 -13.03 56.97 -6.17
N LYS A 38 -11.74 57.20 -6.48
CA LYS A 38 -10.64 56.64 -5.70
C LYS A 38 -10.57 57.38 -4.35
N GLY A 39 -11.70 57.35 -3.64
CA GLY A 39 -11.77 57.73 -2.25
C GLY A 39 -10.93 56.72 -1.49
N ASP A 40 -9.97 57.27 -0.76
CA ASP A 40 -9.19 56.65 0.28
C ASP A 40 -9.89 55.42 0.88
N THR A 41 -9.57 54.24 0.36
CA THR A 41 -9.48 53.08 1.25
C THR A 41 -8.23 53.33 2.06
N ALA A 42 -8.35 54.19 3.07
CA ALA A 42 -7.48 54.11 4.21
C ALA A 42 -7.39 52.63 4.59
N PRO A 43 -6.19 52.06 4.81
CA PRO A 43 -6.12 50.73 5.41
C PRO A 43 -7.04 50.75 6.63
N PRO A 44 -7.78 49.66 6.94
CA PRO A 44 -8.54 49.62 8.18
C PRO A 44 -7.57 50.07 9.27
N ASP A 45 -7.99 51.07 10.06
CA ASP A 45 -7.18 51.71 11.07
C ASP A 45 -6.72 50.62 12.04
N THR A 46 -5.61 49.99 11.70
CA THR A 46 -5.05 48.85 12.42
C THR A 46 -4.35 49.50 13.57
N ARG A 47 -5.13 49.83 14.60
CA ARG A 47 -4.60 50.22 15.89
C ARG A 47 -3.73 49.06 16.37
N GLU A 48 -2.42 49.24 16.30
CA GLU A 48 -1.48 48.40 17.03
C GLU A 48 -1.71 48.68 18.51
N ILE A 49 -2.44 47.79 19.16
CA ILE A 49 -2.70 47.83 20.60
C ILE A 49 -1.69 46.88 21.23
N ALA A 50 -0.92 47.36 22.20
CA ALA A 50 -0.05 46.48 22.97
C ALA A 50 -0.92 45.43 23.69
N LEU A 51 -0.46 44.18 23.78
CA LEU A 51 -1.20 43.09 24.42
C LEU A 51 -1.75 43.46 25.82
N GLY A 52 -1.03 44.30 26.57
CA GLY A 52 -1.48 44.84 27.87
C GLY A 52 -2.63 45.84 27.80
N GLU A 53 -2.73 46.64 26.73
CA GLU A 53 -3.82 47.61 26.53
C GLU A 53 -5.12 46.93 26.05
N LEU A 54 -4.99 45.81 25.35
CA LEU A 54 -6.10 44.97 24.89
C LEU A 54 -6.82 44.29 26.09
N ALA A 55 -6.05 43.89 27.11
CA ALA A 55 -6.59 43.33 28.34
C ALA A 55 -7.49 44.31 29.09
N ALA A 56 -7.14 45.60 29.11
CA ALA A 56 -7.93 46.65 29.74
C ALA A 56 -9.26 46.92 29.02
N CYS A 57 -9.32 46.70 27.70
CA CYS A 57 -10.55 46.86 26.91
C CYS A 57 -11.57 45.74 27.17
N TRP A 58 -11.09 44.51 27.45
CA TRP A 58 -11.94 43.35 27.73
C TRP A 58 -12.52 43.33 29.15
N THR A 59 -11.77 43.82 30.13
CA THR A 59 -12.29 43.99 31.48
C THR A 59 -12.95 45.37 31.59
N ARG A 60 -14.25 45.48 31.29
CA ARG A 60 -15.06 46.72 31.47
C ARG A 60 -15.18 47.19 32.94
N SER A 61 -14.15 47.03 33.76
CA SER A 61 -14.09 47.51 35.14
C SER A 61 -12.62 47.75 35.54
N PRO A 62 -12.28 48.88 36.17
CA PRO A 62 -10.89 49.29 36.46
C PRO A 62 -10.27 48.52 37.65
N VAL A 63 -10.83 47.38 38.03
CA VAL A 63 -10.36 46.56 39.14
C VAL A 63 -9.63 45.38 38.56
N TYR A 64 -8.31 45.32 38.78
CA TYR A 64 -7.47 44.17 38.49
C TYR A 64 -8.07 42.93 39.16
N ARG A 65 -8.85 42.13 38.41
CA ARG A 65 -9.27 40.80 38.83
C ARG A 65 -8.20 39.82 38.40
N THR A 66 -7.49 39.26 39.38
CA THR A 66 -6.70 38.06 39.17
C THR A 66 -7.67 36.92 38.84
N VAL A 67 -7.78 36.56 37.57
CA VAL A 67 -8.56 35.40 37.13
C VAL A 67 -7.63 34.19 37.20
N HIS A 68 -8.00 33.18 37.98
CA HIS A 68 -7.19 31.97 38.07
C HIS A 68 -7.33 31.20 36.74
N ILE A 69 -6.22 30.68 36.18
CA ILE A 69 -6.26 29.96 34.89
C ILE A 69 -7.30 28.83 34.88
N ALA A 70 -7.53 28.19 36.02
CA ALA A 70 -8.55 27.16 36.22
C ALA A 70 -9.99 27.65 35.93
N ASP A 71 -10.26 28.94 36.15
CA ASP A 71 -11.55 29.59 35.90
C ASP A 71 -11.73 30.00 34.44
N LEU A 72 -10.71 29.82 33.58
CA LEU A 72 -10.78 30.03 32.14
C LEU A 72 -10.77 28.72 31.36
N VAL A 73 -10.44 27.60 32.03
CA VAL A 73 -10.28 26.28 31.41
C VAL A 73 -11.53 25.83 30.63
N HIS A 74 -12.73 26.20 31.09
CA HIS A 74 -13.97 25.82 30.42
C HIS A 74 -14.24 26.58 29.11
N LEU A 75 -13.63 27.77 28.91
CA LEU A 75 -13.76 28.53 27.65
C LEU A 75 -12.96 27.91 26.49
N TRP A 76 -11.93 27.11 26.80
CA TRP A 76 -11.15 26.33 25.81
C TRP A 76 -11.43 24.84 25.83
N ARG A 77 -12.17 24.35 26.84
CA ARG A 77 -12.65 22.95 26.89
C ARG A 77 -14.07 22.77 26.36
N ASP A 78 -14.71 23.83 25.89
CA ASP A 78 -15.91 23.69 25.08
C ASP A 78 -15.49 23.21 23.68
N GLU A 79 -15.36 21.89 23.51
CA GLU A 79 -15.09 21.23 22.22
C GLU A 79 -16.06 21.68 21.11
N GLN A 80 -17.19 22.27 21.48
CA GLN A 80 -18.15 22.84 20.53
C GLN A 80 -17.70 24.18 19.93
N LEU A 81 -16.90 25.00 20.62
CA LEU A 81 -16.42 26.30 20.13
C LEU A 81 -15.13 26.20 19.30
N ALA A 82 -14.35 25.12 19.45
CA ALA A 82 -13.27 24.78 18.52
C ALA A 82 -13.81 24.37 17.13
N ARG A 83 -15.11 24.09 17.03
CA ARG A 83 -15.85 23.97 15.75
C ARG A 83 -16.24 25.33 15.20
N VAL A 84 -15.35 26.33 15.24
CA VAL A 84 -15.48 27.45 14.29
C VAL A 84 -15.47 26.83 12.91
N ALA A 85 -16.65 26.85 12.31
CA ALA A 85 -17.01 26.14 11.10
C ALA A 85 -16.07 26.50 9.94
N VAL A 86 -15.02 25.71 9.77
CA VAL A 86 -14.75 25.22 8.42
C VAL A 86 -15.90 24.27 8.17
N GLU A 87 -16.93 24.71 7.42
CA GLU A 87 -17.86 23.74 6.87
C GLU A 87 -17.00 22.65 6.21
N PRO A 88 -17.11 21.38 6.64
CA PRO A 88 -16.38 20.33 5.97
C PRO A 88 -16.73 20.45 4.49
N PRO A 89 -15.74 20.50 3.59
CA PRO A 89 -16.03 20.68 2.16
C PRO A 89 -17.08 19.65 1.77
N ALA A 90 -18.11 20.11 1.06
CA ALA A 90 -19.21 19.26 0.65
C ALA A 90 -18.63 18.00 0.00
N VAL A 91 -18.98 16.84 0.56
CA VAL A 91 -18.52 15.53 0.07
C VAL A 91 -19.08 15.35 -1.33
N ALA A 92 -18.20 15.18 -2.32
CA ALA A 92 -18.59 15.15 -3.72
C ALA A 92 -19.32 13.84 -4.07
N HIS A 93 -18.86 12.73 -3.51
CA HIS A 93 -19.36 11.39 -3.82
C HIS A 93 -20.42 10.92 -2.82
N PRO A 94 -21.62 10.50 -3.29
CA PRO A 94 -22.66 9.94 -2.42
C PRO A 94 -22.17 8.74 -1.60
N ARG A 95 -21.29 7.92 -2.19
CA ARG A 95 -20.70 6.75 -1.54
C ARG A 95 -19.77 7.13 -0.39
N ALA A 96 -18.88 8.10 -0.60
CA ALA A 96 -18.03 8.64 0.47
C ALA A 96 -18.88 9.26 1.58
N ALA A 97 -19.94 9.99 1.24
CA ALA A 97 -20.85 10.58 2.22
C ALA A 97 -21.59 9.51 3.04
N ALA A 98 -22.00 8.40 2.43
CA ALA A 98 -22.60 7.26 3.12
C ALA A 98 -21.61 6.59 4.07
N PHE A 99 -20.39 6.35 3.61
CA PHE A 99 -19.34 5.72 4.41
C PHE A 99 -18.93 6.61 5.61
N LEU A 100 -18.87 7.93 5.45
CA LEU A 100 -18.63 8.87 6.55
C LEU A 100 -19.71 8.78 7.64
N ARG A 101 -20.99 8.64 7.27
CA ARG A 101 -22.07 8.40 8.24
C ARG A 101 -21.91 7.06 8.94
N GLN A 102 -21.52 6.02 8.20
CA GLN A 102 -21.27 4.70 8.75
C GLN A 102 -20.12 4.68 9.77
N ILE A 103 -19.05 5.46 9.52
CA ILE A 103 -17.97 5.67 10.50
C ILE A 103 -18.51 6.24 11.83
N ASP A 104 -19.48 7.15 11.78
CA ASP A 104 -20.09 7.73 12.99
C ASP A 104 -20.99 6.75 13.74
N GLU A 105 -21.58 5.78 13.04
CA GLU A 105 -22.48 4.79 13.61
C GLU A 105 -21.74 3.59 14.23
N TRP A 106 -20.54 3.27 13.75
CA TRP A 106 -19.80 2.09 14.22
C TRP A 106 -19.40 2.18 15.70
N PRO A 107 -19.79 1.19 16.53
CA PRO A 107 -19.62 1.27 17.98
C PRO A 107 -18.16 1.23 18.43
N PHE A 108 -17.26 0.58 17.67
CA PHE A 108 -15.84 0.49 18.02
C PHE A 108 -15.10 1.84 17.92
N PHE A 109 -15.61 2.81 17.14
CA PHE A 109 -15.04 4.16 17.12
C PHE A 109 -15.48 5.04 18.30
N ARG A 110 -16.39 4.56 19.15
CA ARG A 110 -16.69 5.20 20.45
C ARG A 110 -15.57 5.00 21.48
N THR A 111 -14.73 3.98 21.31
CA THR A 111 -13.57 3.72 22.15
C THR A 111 -12.25 4.05 21.45
N CYS A 112 -12.26 4.05 20.12
CA CYS A 112 -11.11 4.29 19.25
C CYS A 112 -11.30 5.60 18.44
N HIS A 113 -11.51 6.72 19.15
CA HIS A 113 -11.86 8.00 18.51
C HIS A 113 -10.78 8.51 17.55
N GLU A 114 -9.50 8.27 17.85
CA GLU A 114 -8.37 8.71 17.01
C GLU A 114 -8.37 7.99 15.67
N GLN A 115 -8.54 6.65 15.65
CA GLN A 115 -8.68 5.89 14.40
C GLN A 115 -9.88 6.37 13.57
N GLY A 116 -11.02 6.66 14.21
CA GLY A 116 -12.20 7.20 13.54
C GLY A 116 -11.97 8.59 12.93
N ALA A 117 -11.19 9.44 13.60
CA ALA A 117 -10.80 10.75 13.07
C ALA A 117 -9.87 10.61 11.86
N VAL A 118 -8.90 9.69 11.90
CA VAL A 118 -8.01 9.39 10.77
C VAL A 118 -8.80 8.81 9.60
N CYS A 119 -9.70 7.86 9.83
CA CYS A 119 -10.55 7.28 8.77
C CYS A 119 -11.38 8.35 8.05
N ARG A 120 -11.95 9.32 8.77
CA ARG A 120 -12.68 10.44 8.15
C ARG A 120 -11.80 11.27 7.23
N GLN A 121 -10.58 11.57 7.65
CA GLN A 121 -9.64 12.34 6.82
C GLN A 121 -9.21 11.57 5.58
N LEU A 122 -9.00 10.24 5.71
CA LEU A 122 -8.70 9.38 4.57
C LEU A 122 -9.84 9.33 3.56
N VAL A 123 -11.09 9.18 4.02
CA VAL A 123 -12.25 9.20 3.13
C VAL A 123 -12.42 10.56 2.46
N GLN A 124 -12.19 11.66 3.18
CA GLN A 124 -12.21 13.01 2.58
C GLN A 124 -11.09 13.24 1.56
N LEU A 125 -9.93 12.62 1.74
CA LEU A 125 -8.84 12.67 0.77
C LEU A 125 -9.21 11.87 -0.49
N LEU A 126 -9.71 10.65 -0.32
CA LEU A 126 -10.20 9.80 -1.40
C LEU A 126 -11.38 10.45 -2.15
N ASP A 127 -12.28 11.15 -1.46
CA ASP A 127 -13.39 11.87 -2.10
C ASP A 127 -12.92 13.01 -3.02
N ARG A 128 -11.78 13.63 -2.71
CA ARG A 128 -11.23 14.76 -3.49
C ARG A 128 -10.37 14.31 -4.67
N GLU A 129 -9.68 13.18 -4.55
CA GLU A 129 -8.60 12.78 -5.46
C GLU A 129 -8.72 11.34 -5.98
N GLY A 130 -9.67 10.56 -5.48
CA GLY A 130 -9.82 9.12 -5.72
C GLY A 130 -10.56 8.73 -7.00
N ASP A 131 -10.95 9.69 -7.84
CA ASP A 131 -11.55 9.44 -9.17
C ASP A 131 -10.57 8.81 -10.18
N CYS A 132 -9.29 8.69 -9.81
CA CYS A 132 -8.35 7.93 -10.61
C CYS A 132 -8.67 6.43 -10.59
N PRO A 133 -8.29 5.68 -11.64
CA PRO A 133 -8.44 4.23 -11.64
C PRO A 133 -7.74 3.59 -10.43
N SER A 134 -8.38 2.57 -9.85
CA SER A 134 -7.82 1.79 -8.75
C SER A 134 -6.65 0.90 -9.19
N VAL A 135 -6.41 0.76 -10.50
CA VAL A 135 -5.28 0.04 -11.06
C VAL A 135 -4.46 0.90 -12.01
N VAL A 136 -3.13 0.76 -11.98
CA VAL A 136 -2.24 1.58 -12.80
C VAL A 136 -1.26 0.72 -13.58
N ASP A 137 -1.18 0.95 -14.89
CA ASP A 137 -0.18 0.31 -15.77
C ASP A 137 1.16 1.04 -15.66
N VAL A 138 1.80 0.93 -14.49
CA VAL A 138 3.18 1.41 -14.28
C VAL A 138 4.12 0.23 -14.26
N ARG A 139 5.21 0.30 -15.04
CA ARG A 139 6.28 -0.70 -15.02
C ARG A 139 6.83 -0.86 -13.59
N GLY A 140 6.62 -2.03 -12.99
CA GLY A 140 7.06 -2.34 -11.63
C GLY A 140 5.90 -2.61 -10.66
N ASP A 141 4.67 -2.22 -11.00
CA ASP A 141 3.48 -2.56 -10.24
C ASP A 141 3.07 -4.03 -10.51
N VAL A 142 2.55 -4.72 -9.49
CA VAL A 142 2.07 -6.10 -9.60
C VAL A 142 0.86 -6.20 -10.53
N GLU A 143 0.11 -5.11 -10.66
CA GLU A 143 -1.09 -5.01 -11.50
C GLU A 143 -0.75 -4.87 -12.99
N ALA A 144 0.46 -4.40 -13.32
CA ALA A 144 0.95 -4.32 -14.70
C ALA A 144 1.26 -5.71 -15.32
N ALA A 145 1.31 -6.76 -14.49
CA ALA A 145 1.50 -8.14 -14.94
C ALA A 145 0.17 -8.86 -15.28
N TRP A 146 -0.98 -8.19 -15.11
CA TRP A 146 -2.29 -8.79 -15.35
C TRP A 146 -2.62 -8.88 -16.84
N GLU A 147 -3.49 -9.83 -17.19
CA GLU A 147 -3.99 -9.94 -18.55
C GLU A 147 -4.74 -8.67 -18.95
N ALA A 148 -4.57 -8.24 -20.21
CA ALA A 148 -5.10 -6.96 -20.70
C ALA A 148 -6.62 -6.81 -20.52
N ASN A 149 -7.36 -7.92 -20.48
CA ASN A 149 -8.81 -7.90 -20.22
C ASN A 149 -9.13 -7.65 -18.74
N THR A 150 -8.44 -8.35 -17.83
CA THR A 150 -8.54 -8.16 -16.37
C THR A 150 -8.20 -6.72 -15.98
N TYR A 151 -7.10 -6.19 -16.52
CA TYR A 151 -6.71 -4.79 -16.29
C TYR A 151 -7.79 -3.80 -16.74
N ARG A 152 -8.36 -3.98 -17.93
CA ARG A 152 -9.41 -3.09 -18.47
C ARG A 152 -10.69 -3.10 -17.63
N LEU A 153 -11.08 -4.26 -17.10
CA LEU A 153 -12.25 -4.37 -16.23
C LEU A 153 -11.99 -3.66 -14.90
N LEU A 154 -10.86 -3.93 -14.26
CA LEU A 154 -10.52 -3.34 -12.95
C LEU A 154 -10.20 -1.84 -13.04
N ALA A 155 -9.73 -1.35 -14.18
CA ALA A 155 -9.50 0.08 -14.42
C ALA A 155 -10.80 0.91 -14.48
N GLN A 156 -11.97 0.27 -14.54
CA GLN A 156 -13.26 0.96 -14.46
C GLN A 156 -13.62 1.34 -13.01
N THR A 157 -13.05 0.65 -12.02
CA THR A 157 -13.26 0.95 -10.61
C THR A 157 -12.37 2.11 -10.18
N THR A 158 -12.95 3.12 -9.53
CA THR A 158 -12.20 4.25 -8.98
C THR A 158 -11.40 3.82 -7.74
N LEU A 159 -10.31 4.53 -7.43
CA LEU A 159 -9.54 4.29 -6.22
C LEU A 159 -10.37 4.54 -4.96
N LEU A 160 -11.27 5.52 -5.00
CA LEU A 160 -12.25 5.76 -3.94
C LEU A 160 -13.12 4.52 -3.72
N ASP A 161 -13.76 4.01 -4.77
CA ASP A 161 -14.66 2.86 -4.68
C ASP A 161 -13.92 1.63 -4.16
N HIS A 162 -12.77 1.30 -4.76
CA HIS A 162 -11.93 0.18 -4.35
C HIS A 162 -11.57 0.27 -2.86
N SER A 163 -11.08 1.43 -2.40
CA SER A 163 -10.67 1.60 -0.99
C SER A 163 -11.83 1.44 -0.02
N LEU A 164 -13.05 1.87 -0.39
CA LEU A 164 -14.26 1.69 0.41
C LEU A 164 -14.73 0.23 0.41
N ASP A 165 -14.66 -0.46 -0.74
CA ASP A 165 -14.97 -1.88 -0.87
C ASP A 165 -14.02 -2.74 0.00
N VAL A 166 -12.71 -2.47 -0.03
CA VAL A 166 -11.74 -3.14 0.85
C VAL A 166 -12.08 -2.89 2.32
N ALA A 167 -12.46 -1.66 2.68
CA ALA A 167 -12.84 -1.33 4.05
C ALA A 167 -14.10 -2.09 4.52
N ASP A 168 -15.11 -2.24 3.65
CA ASP A 168 -16.30 -3.04 3.93
C ASP A 168 -15.95 -4.53 4.10
N GLN A 169 -15.08 -5.08 3.25
CA GLN A 169 -14.62 -6.47 3.37
C GLN A 169 -13.82 -6.70 4.66
N VAL A 170 -13.01 -5.74 5.10
CA VAL A 170 -12.30 -5.81 6.39
C VAL A 170 -13.28 -5.94 7.56
N VAL A 171 -14.33 -5.13 7.57
CA VAL A 171 -15.34 -5.16 8.65
C VAL A 171 -16.05 -6.51 8.66
N ARG A 172 -16.45 -7.03 7.50
CA ARG A 172 -17.09 -8.35 7.36
C ARG A 172 -16.18 -9.47 7.88
N LEU A 173 -14.95 -9.55 7.36
CA LEU A 173 -14.00 -10.60 7.73
C LEU A 173 -13.69 -10.63 9.23
N LEU A 174 -13.45 -9.46 9.84
CA LEU A 174 -13.12 -9.40 11.26
C LEU A 174 -14.34 -9.58 12.16
N ALA A 175 -15.53 -9.14 11.74
CA ALA A 175 -16.78 -9.39 12.45
C ALA A 175 -17.09 -10.90 12.49
N ASP A 176 -16.99 -11.57 11.34
CA ASP A 176 -17.24 -13.01 11.22
C ASP A 176 -16.27 -13.85 12.06
N ASN A 177 -15.02 -13.38 12.19
CA ASN A 177 -13.99 -14.00 13.03
C ASN A 177 -13.99 -13.48 14.49
N GLN A 178 -15.00 -12.70 14.91
CA GLN A 178 -15.13 -12.12 16.24
C GLN A 178 -13.91 -11.26 16.70
N ALA A 179 -13.14 -10.74 15.75
CA ALA A 179 -11.92 -9.97 15.95
C ALA A 179 -12.17 -8.45 15.93
N TRP A 180 -13.28 -8.00 16.55
CA TRP A 180 -13.77 -6.62 16.54
C TRP A 180 -12.74 -5.57 16.97
N HIS A 181 -11.84 -5.94 17.87
CA HIS A 181 -10.80 -5.06 18.42
C HIS A 181 -9.73 -4.65 17.39
N VAL A 182 -9.59 -5.39 16.28
CA VAL A 182 -8.59 -5.10 15.22
C VAL A 182 -9.19 -4.27 14.09
N ILE A 183 -10.53 -4.15 14.04
CA ILE A 183 -11.25 -3.42 12.99
C ILE A 183 -10.77 -1.96 12.86
N PRO A 184 -10.66 -1.15 13.94
CA PRO A 184 -10.28 0.25 13.82
C PRO A 184 -8.94 0.45 13.12
N ASP A 185 -7.91 -0.32 13.50
CA ASP A 185 -6.58 -0.21 12.92
C ASP A 185 -6.54 -0.73 11.48
N THR A 186 -7.28 -1.82 11.19
CA THR A 186 -7.34 -2.41 9.85
C THR A 186 -8.12 -1.52 8.89
N LEU A 187 -9.14 -0.79 9.35
CA LEU A 187 -9.86 0.21 8.57
C LEU A 187 -8.96 1.38 8.14
N VAL A 188 -8.12 1.88 9.06
CA VAL A 188 -7.11 2.89 8.69
C VAL A 188 -6.18 2.33 7.61
N ALA A 189 -5.74 1.09 7.75
CA ALA A 189 -4.88 0.45 6.75
C ALA A 189 -5.59 0.27 5.40
N ALA A 190 -6.84 -0.21 5.39
CA ALA A 190 -7.65 -0.44 4.19
C ALA A 190 -7.88 0.85 3.39
N LEU A 191 -8.29 1.93 4.06
CA LEU A 191 -8.51 3.23 3.42
C LEU A 191 -7.21 3.88 2.93
N ALA A 192 -6.05 3.48 3.48
CA ALA A 192 -4.77 4.11 3.20
C ALA A 192 -3.87 3.32 2.24
N HIS A 193 -4.09 2.02 2.04
CA HIS A 193 -3.09 1.13 1.44
C HIS A 193 -2.68 1.50 0.02
N ASP A 194 -3.62 2.03 -0.76
CA ASP A 194 -3.44 2.41 -2.16
C ASP A 194 -3.36 3.92 -2.40
N LEU A 195 -3.23 4.74 -1.35
CA LEU A 195 -3.08 6.20 -1.51
C LEU A 195 -1.86 6.63 -2.32
N GLY A 196 -0.89 5.73 -2.48
CA GLY A 196 0.23 5.94 -3.39
C GLY A 196 -0.17 6.10 -4.86
N LYS A 197 -1.40 5.69 -5.22
CA LYS A 197 -1.96 5.83 -6.58
C LYS A 197 -2.58 7.21 -6.85
N LEU A 198 -2.76 8.03 -5.81
CA LEU A 198 -3.36 9.37 -5.93
C LEU A 198 -2.55 10.29 -6.85
N PRO A 199 -3.20 11.21 -7.58
CA PRO A 199 -2.53 12.21 -8.41
C PRO A 199 -1.49 13.04 -7.65
N SER A 200 -1.78 13.46 -6.42
CA SER A 200 -0.84 14.21 -5.57
C SER A 200 0.37 13.39 -5.11
N ALA A 201 0.24 12.06 -5.08
CA ALA A 201 1.30 11.12 -4.69
C ALA A 201 2.21 10.69 -5.86
N ARG A 202 1.94 11.17 -7.09
CA ARG A 202 2.69 10.84 -8.31
C ARG A 202 4.08 11.49 -8.34
N GLY A 203 4.96 11.00 -7.47
CA GLY A 203 6.39 11.30 -7.43
C GLY A 203 7.24 10.13 -7.94
N THR A 204 8.54 10.13 -7.62
CA THR A 204 9.50 9.11 -8.05
C THR A 204 9.08 7.68 -7.68
N LEU A 205 8.45 7.48 -6.51
CA LEU A 205 8.02 6.15 -6.04
C LEU A 205 6.83 5.59 -6.83
N TYR A 206 5.89 6.46 -7.24
CA TYR A 206 4.77 6.08 -8.11
C TYR A 206 5.28 5.64 -9.49
N ALA A 207 6.26 6.35 -10.06
CA ALA A 207 6.86 6.02 -11.36
C ALA A 207 7.65 4.70 -11.37
N LEU A 208 7.97 4.16 -10.19
CA LEU A 208 8.67 2.89 -10.01
C LEU A 208 7.73 1.71 -9.67
N GLY A 209 6.41 1.95 -9.57
CA GLY A 209 5.45 0.92 -9.15
C GLY A 209 5.46 0.60 -7.65
N GLU A 210 6.06 1.47 -6.82
CA GLU A 210 6.19 1.30 -5.36
C GLU A 210 5.08 2.08 -4.62
N HIS A 211 3.82 1.96 -5.07
CA HIS A 211 2.71 2.65 -4.40
C HIS A 211 2.51 2.26 -2.93
N PRO A 212 2.85 1.06 -2.43
CA PRO A 212 2.78 0.78 -0.99
C PRO A 212 3.68 1.69 -0.14
N LEU A 213 4.84 2.10 -0.68
CA LEU A 213 5.75 3.04 0.01
C LEU A 213 5.26 4.49 -0.10
N ALA A 214 4.76 4.87 -1.27
CA ALA A 214 4.15 6.18 -1.47
C ALA A 214 2.90 6.36 -0.58
N ALA A 215 2.06 5.34 -0.46
CA ALA A 215 0.90 5.30 0.42
C ALA A 215 1.26 5.54 1.88
N GLY A 216 2.32 4.89 2.38
CA GLY A 216 2.84 5.14 3.74
C GLY A 216 3.30 6.58 3.95
N THR A 217 3.87 7.21 2.91
CA THR A 217 4.28 8.62 2.97
C THR A 217 3.09 9.56 3.04
N VAL A 218 2.05 9.32 2.23
CA VAL A 218 0.79 10.08 2.26
C VAL A 218 0.11 9.93 3.62
N LEU A 219 -0.02 8.70 4.13
CA LEU A 219 -0.62 8.42 5.43
C LEU A 219 0.12 9.10 6.58
N ALA A 220 1.46 9.14 6.55
CA ALA A 220 2.25 9.84 7.54
C ALA A 220 2.01 11.36 7.58
N GLY A 221 1.45 11.93 6.50
CA GLY A 221 1.02 13.32 6.40
C GLY A 221 -0.40 13.58 6.95
N VAL A 222 -1.20 12.54 7.23
CA VAL A 222 -2.58 12.68 7.71
C VAL A 222 -2.60 13.11 9.18
N PRO A 223 -3.25 14.25 9.52
CA PRO A 223 -3.40 14.69 10.91
C PRO A 223 -4.00 13.61 11.82
N GLY A 224 -3.40 13.38 12.99
CA GLY A 224 -3.85 12.38 13.96
C GLY A 224 -3.27 10.98 13.75
N PHE A 225 -2.63 10.69 12.60
CA PHE A 225 -2.05 9.37 12.35
C PHE A 225 -0.82 9.08 13.21
N LYS A 226 0.03 10.08 13.46
CA LYS A 226 1.28 9.90 14.21
C LYS A 226 1.05 9.63 15.69
N GLU A 227 -0.12 10.00 16.17
CA GLU A 227 -0.58 9.86 17.54
C GLU A 227 -1.13 8.44 17.81
N LEU A 228 -1.49 7.68 16.77
CA LEU A 228 -2.01 6.32 16.91
C LEU A 228 -0.99 5.36 17.54
N GLY A 229 -1.43 4.62 18.56
CA GLY A 229 -0.59 3.65 19.27
C GLY A 229 -0.06 2.49 18.42
N ARG A 230 -0.76 2.10 17.35
CA ARG A 230 -0.38 1.00 16.43
C ARG A 230 0.04 1.49 15.03
N LYS A 231 0.45 2.75 14.90
CA LYS A 231 0.87 3.35 13.61
C LYS A 231 1.93 2.53 12.86
N ASP A 232 2.90 1.95 13.56
CA ASP A 232 3.98 1.18 12.94
C ASP A 232 3.48 -0.14 12.33
N GLU A 233 2.49 -0.76 12.97
CA GLU A 233 1.85 -1.98 12.45
C GLU A 233 0.96 -1.68 11.25
N ILE A 234 0.24 -0.56 11.29
CA ILE A 234 -0.57 -0.07 10.15
C ILE A 234 0.34 0.25 8.95
N LEU A 235 1.42 1.01 9.15
CA LEU A 235 2.41 1.31 8.10
C LEU A 235 3.05 0.04 7.55
N ARG A 236 3.37 -0.93 8.42
CA ARG A 236 3.93 -2.22 8.00
C ARG A 236 2.94 -3.00 7.14
N ALA A 237 1.67 -3.06 7.51
CA ALA A 237 0.65 -3.75 6.72
C ALA A 237 0.47 -3.10 5.34
N ILE A 238 0.42 -1.77 5.28
CA ILE A 238 0.36 -1.03 4.00
C ILE A 238 1.61 -1.31 3.18
N LYS A 239 2.82 -1.18 3.74
CA LYS A 239 4.07 -1.44 3.02
C LYS A 239 4.16 -2.87 2.47
N LEU A 240 3.52 -3.83 3.13
CA LEU A 240 3.57 -5.25 2.79
C LEU A 240 2.32 -5.77 2.07
N HIS A 241 1.35 -4.93 1.69
CA HIS A 241 0.07 -5.44 1.16
C HIS A 241 0.23 -6.17 -0.20
N HIS A 242 1.18 -5.76 -1.03
CA HIS A 242 1.62 -6.51 -2.23
C HIS A 242 2.52 -7.71 -1.94
N LYS A 243 3.16 -7.72 -0.76
CA LYS A 243 4.11 -8.75 -0.33
C LYS A 243 3.38 -9.80 0.50
N VAL A 244 4.10 -10.70 1.16
CA VAL A 244 3.48 -11.60 2.13
C VAL A 244 3.10 -10.80 3.36
N ALA A 245 1.80 -10.70 3.60
CA ALA A 245 1.27 -9.98 4.72
C ALA A 245 1.54 -10.73 6.04
N ASP A 246 1.86 -9.96 7.08
CA ASP A 246 2.21 -10.46 8.40
C ASP A 246 1.20 -9.95 9.45
N GLY A 247 1.04 -10.68 10.54
CA GLY A 247 0.05 -10.40 11.56
C GLY A 247 -1.40 -10.55 11.09
N LEU A 248 -2.34 -10.44 12.03
CA LEU A 248 -3.78 -10.53 11.72
C LEU A 248 -4.23 -9.35 10.84
N LEU A 249 -3.76 -8.14 11.14
CA LEU A 249 -4.11 -6.92 10.40
C LEU A 249 -3.67 -7.00 8.93
N GLY A 250 -2.40 -7.33 8.67
CA GLY A 250 -1.89 -7.43 7.30
C GLY A 250 -2.57 -8.55 6.50
N LYS A 251 -2.76 -9.73 7.09
CA LYS A 251 -3.44 -10.85 6.42
C LYS A 251 -4.89 -10.51 6.06
N THR A 252 -5.59 -9.85 6.98
CA THR A 252 -6.97 -9.40 6.76
C THR A 252 -7.02 -8.36 5.64
N LEU A 253 -6.14 -7.35 5.67
CA LEU A 253 -6.05 -6.33 4.62
C LEU A 253 -5.87 -6.98 3.23
N LYS A 254 -4.91 -7.90 3.11
CA LYS A 254 -4.64 -8.60 1.85
C LYS A 254 -5.82 -9.45 1.38
N GLN A 255 -6.49 -10.14 2.29
CA GLN A 255 -7.67 -10.94 1.95
C GLN A 255 -8.85 -10.04 1.53
N ALA A 256 -9.06 -8.92 2.23
CA ALA A 256 -10.10 -7.95 1.91
C ALA A 256 -9.88 -7.30 0.53
N ASP A 257 -8.63 -6.93 0.21
CA ASP A 257 -8.23 -6.45 -1.12
C ASP A 257 -8.57 -7.47 -2.21
N GLN A 258 -8.15 -8.73 -2.04
CA GLN A 258 -8.46 -9.79 -3.00
C GLN A 258 -9.97 -10.03 -3.20
N LEU A 259 -10.76 -9.96 -2.13
CA LEU A 259 -12.21 -10.10 -2.20
C LEU A 259 -12.87 -8.90 -2.90
N ALA A 260 -12.39 -7.68 -2.65
CA ALA A 260 -12.85 -6.49 -3.36
C ALA A 260 -12.53 -6.61 -4.87
N ARG A 261 -11.31 -7.04 -5.23
CA ARG A 261 -10.94 -7.29 -6.64
C ARG A 261 -11.79 -8.37 -7.30
N GLN A 262 -12.12 -9.44 -6.59
CA GLN A 262 -13.03 -10.46 -7.10
C GLN A 262 -14.42 -9.87 -7.37
N GLN A 263 -14.96 -9.10 -6.43
CA GLN A 263 -16.25 -8.45 -6.57
C GLN A 263 -16.26 -7.46 -7.75
N GLU A 264 -15.22 -6.63 -7.90
CA GLU A 264 -15.05 -5.69 -9.02
C GLU A 264 -15.03 -6.41 -10.38
N LEU A 265 -14.35 -7.57 -10.47
CA LEU A 265 -14.35 -8.38 -11.70
C LEU A 265 -15.74 -8.95 -12.00
N GLU A 266 -16.43 -9.47 -10.99
CA GLU A 266 -17.79 -10.00 -11.14
C GLU A 266 -18.76 -8.91 -11.60
N GLU A 267 -18.68 -7.71 -11.02
CA GLU A 267 -19.48 -6.54 -11.40
C GLU A 267 -19.13 -6.03 -12.80
N GLY A 268 -17.84 -5.95 -13.14
CA GLY A 268 -17.38 -5.55 -14.47
C GLY A 268 -17.79 -6.55 -15.57
N MET A 269 -17.78 -7.85 -15.28
CA MET A 269 -18.28 -8.88 -16.19
C MET A 269 -19.80 -8.80 -16.36
N ALA A 270 -20.54 -8.51 -15.28
CA ALA A 270 -21.99 -8.34 -15.33
C ALA A 270 -22.41 -7.07 -16.11
N ALA A 271 -21.65 -5.97 -15.97
CA ALA A 271 -21.87 -4.72 -16.68
C ALA A 271 -21.41 -4.78 -18.16
N GLY A 272 -20.44 -5.64 -18.47
CA GLY A 272 -19.78 -5.74 -19.78
C GLY A 272 -20.51 -6.54 -20.86
N GLY A 273 -21.62 -7.22 -20.56
CA GLY A 273 -22.54 -7.86 -21.51
C GLY A 273 -21.92 -8.78 -22.57
N LEU A 274 -22.02 -10.10 -22.38
CA LEU A 274 -21.92 -11.18 -23.39
C LEU A 274 -21.10 -10.84 -24.66
N GLN A 275 -19.78 -11.04 -24.60
CA GLN A 275 -19.00 -11.36 -25.81
C GLN A 275 -18.36 -12.73 -25.62
N GLU A 276 -19.19 -13.76 -25.84
CA GLU A 276 -18.69 -15.08 -26.20
C GLU A 276 -17.95 -14.96 -27.53
N VAL A 277 -16.64 -15.21 -27.51
CA VAL A 277 -15.92 -15.59 -28.71
C VAL A 277 -16.00 -17.10 -28.81
N ASP A 278 -16.93 -17.51 -29.67
CA ASP A 278 -17.20 -18.85 -30.18
C ASP A 278 -15.93 -19.64 -30.54
N GLY A 279 -15.86 -20.93 -30.17
CA GLY A 279 -14.70 -21.75 -30.48
C GLY A 279 -14.53 -23.13 -29.81
N LYS A 280 -15.59 -23.95 -29.80
CA LYS A 280 -15.59 -25.45 -29.75
C LYS A 280 -15.45 -26.20 -28.42
N GLU A 281 -16.63 -26.59 -27.95
CA GLU A 281 -17.13 -27.96 -27.66
C GLU A 281 -16.33 -28.91 -26.74
N GLY A 282 -17.00 -29.22 -25.62
CA GLY A 282 -16.74 -30.36 -24.74
C GLY A 282 -17.76 -30.44 -23.61
N THR A 283 -19.03 -30.69 -23.95
CA THR A 283 -20.20 -30.81 -23.06
C THR A 283 -20.04 -31.93 -22.03
N ALA A 284 -20.37 -31.69 -20.74
CA ALA A 284 -21.29 -32.53 -19.96
C ALA A 284 -21.61 -31.98 -18.55
N VAL A 285 -22.88 -31.56 -18.42
CA VAL A 285 -23.85 -31.88 -17.35
C VAL A 285 -23.55 -31.51 -15.88
N VAL A 286 -24.42 -30.62 -15.39
CA VAL A 286 -24.69 -30.22 -14.01
C VAL A 286 -25.29 -31.38 -13.20
N GLU A 287 -24.82 -31.61 -11.96
CA GLU A 287 -25.70 -32.07 -10.87
C GLU A 287 -25.35 -31.34 -9.57
N ASP A 288 -26.35 -30.60 -9.10
CA ASP A 288 -26.45 -29.89 -7.83
C ASP A 288 -26.81 -30.89 -6.71
N GLY A 289 -26.39 -30.58 -5.48
CA GLY A 289 -27.00 -31.16 -4.28
C GLY A 289 -26.21 -32.22 -3.51
N THR A 290 -25.08 -31.86 -2.87
CA THR A 290 -24.62 -32.54 -1.63
C THR A 290 -23.83 -31.63 -0.67
N ALA A 291 -23.87 -30.31 -0.84
CA ALA A 291 -23.00 -29.37 -0.13
C ALA A 291 -23.33 -29.07 1.36
N ARG A 292 -24.13 -29.89 2.07
CA ARG A 292 -24.53 -29.54 3.47
C ARG A 292 -24.43 -30.61 4.55
N GLN A 293 -23.93 -31.82 4.27
CA GLN A 293 -23.99 -32.91 5.26
C GLN A 293 -22.64 -33.61 5.56
N GLY A 294 -21.50 -32.94 5.36
CA GLY A 294 -20.17 -33.52 5.65
C GLY A 294 -19.39 -32.85 6.79
N MET A 295 -19.85 -31.72 7.32
CA MET A 295 -19.05 -30.87 8.23
C MET A 295 -19.15 -31.26 9.72
N LYS A 296 -19.59 -32.48 10.08
CA LYS A 296 -19.81 -32.85 11.50
C LYS A 296 -19.24 -34.19 11.98
N GLU A 297 -18.51 -34.94 11.17
CA GLU A 297 -18.01 -36.26 11.58
C GLU A 297 -16.52 -36.45 11.29
N ILE A 298 -15.64 -35.57 11.81
CA ILE A 298 -14.19 -35.86 11.91
C ILE A 298 -13.64 -35.30 13.24
N PHE A 299 -14.39 -35.49 14.32
CA PHE A 299 -13.86 -35.51 15.69
C PHE A 299 -14.10 -36.90 16.24
N ALA A 300 -13.15 -37.81 15.98
CA ALA A 300 -13.02 -39.05 16.73
C ALA A 300 -11.53 -39.39 16.80
N GLU A 301 -10.96 -39.21 17.99
CA GLU A 301 -9.66 -39.76 18.37
C GLU A 301 -9.63 -41.27 18.12
N THR A 302 -8.54 -41.78 17.56
CA THR A 302 -8.05 -43.10 17.99
C THR A 302 -6.52 -43.14 17.89
N THR A 303 -5.93 -43.40 19.04
CA THR A 303 -4.49 -43.50 19.33
C THR A 303 -3.92 -44.86 18.94
N GLY A 304 -2.68 -44.85 18.42
CA GLY A 304 -1.68 -45.92 18.58
C GLY A 304 -1.02 -46.45 17.29
N PRO A 305 0.18 -47.08 17.35
CA PRO A 305 1.19 -47.09 18.40
C PRO A 305 2.50 -46.39 18.00
N GLU A 306 3.21 -45.95 19.04
CA GLU A 306 4.51 -45.27 19.07
C GLU A 306 5.66 -46.15 18.53
N VAL A 307 6.44 -45.62 17.57
CA VAL A 307 7.79 -46.13 17.27
C VAL A 307 8.78 -44.97 17.40
N ALA A 308 9.59 -45.09 18.46
CA ALA A 308 10.88 -44.47 18.74
C ALA A 308 11.11 -43.01 18.28
N ARG A 309 11.00 -42.11 19.26
CA ARG A 309 11.56 -40.75 19.23
C ARG A 309 13.05 -40.78 18.89
N GLU A 310 13.41 -40.37 17.67
CA GLU A 310 14.77 -39.89 17.40
C GLU A 310 14.96 -38.54 18.11
N GLU A 311 16.02 -38.45 18.92
CA GLU A 311 16.41 -37.25 19.66
C GLU A 311 16.49 -36.02 18.75
N LYS A 312 15.86 -34.92 19.17
CA LYS A 312 15.97 -33.62 18.48
C LYS A 312 17.45 -33.31 18.19
N PRO A 313 17.88 -33.20 16.92
CA PRO A 313 19.28 -33.04 16.60
C PRO A 313 19.80 -31.74 17.20
N ARG A 314 20.90 -31.83 17.98
CA ARG A 314 21.59 -30.65 18.53
C ARG A 314 21.98 -29.71 17.38
N PRO A 315 21.70 -28.40 17.48
CA PRO A 315 22.11 -27.43 16.47
C PRO A 315 23.64 -27.46 16.35
N LEU A 316 24.15 -27.58 15.13
CA LEU A 316 25.58 -27.56 14.87
C LEU A 316 26.10 -26.15 15.14
N ASP A 317 27.09 -26.00 16.04
CA ASP A 317 27.69 -24.71 16.32
C ASP A 317 28.63 -24.29 15.18
N ILE A 318 28.21 -23.28 14.42
CA ILE A 318 28.97 -22.70 13.31
C ILE A 318 29.68 -21.40 13.68
N SER A 319 29.52 -20.92 14.91
CA SER A 319 29.95 -19.58 15.35
C SER A 319 31.46 -19.37 15.25
N ARG A 320 32.24 -20.46 15.20
CA ARG A 320 33.70 -20.43 15.12
C ARG A 320 34.25 -20.01 13.76
N TRP A 321 33.47 -20.15 12.70
CA TRP A 321 33.93 -19.91 11.32
C TRP A 321 32.94 -19.12 10.47
N PHE A 322 31.66 -19.08 10.86
CA PHE A 322 30.62 -18.44 10.08
C PHE A 322 30.45 -16.96 10.44
N ASP A 323 30.60 -16.12 9.42
CA ASP A 323 30.30 -14.68 9.48
C ASP A 323 29.30 -14.31 8.37
N VAL A 324 28.24 -13.61 8.74
CA VAL A 324 27.14 -13.26 7.82
C VAL A 324 27.65 -12.40 6.67
N ALA A 325 28.39 -11.32 6.97
CA ALA A 325 28.80 -10.34 5.96
C ALA A 325 29.76 -10.97 4.94
N GLY A 326 30.74 -11.73 5.42
CA GLY A 326 31.68 -12.49 4.61
C GLY A 326 31.00 -13.55 3.75
N PHE A 327 29.99 -14.25 4.29
CA PHE A 327 29.23 -15.25 3.53
C PHE A 327 28.45 -14.62 2.38
N LEU A 328 27.76 -13.51 2.63
CA LEU A 328 27.03 -12.77 1.59
C LEU A 328 27.97 -12.21 0.51
N ALA A 329 29.16 -11.74 0.90
CA ALA A 329 30.18 -11.29 -0.04
C ALA A 329 30.70 -12.42 -0.96
N LEU A 330 30.72 -13.68 -0.47
CA LEU A 330 31.08 -14.85 -1.29
C LEU A 330 29.97 -15.25 -2.28
N LEU A 331 28.70 -15.06 -1.91
CA LEU A 331 27.55 -15.38 -2.75
C LEU A 331 27.32 -14.34 -3.87
N LYS A 332 27.54 -13.06 -3.58
CA LYS A 332 27.35 -11.94 -4.52
C LYS A 332 27.92 -12.16 -5.93
N PRO A 333 29.17 -12.58 -6.14
CA PRO A 333 29.74 -12.74 -7.49
C PRO A 333 29.12 -13.90 -8.29
N VAL A 334 28.39 -14.81 -7.64
CA VAL A 334 27.78 -15.99 -8.27
C VAL A 334 26.40 -15.67 -8.86
N ILE A 335 25.78 -14.56 -8.45
CA ILE A 335 24.47 -14.12 -8.92
C ILE A 335 24.52 -13.82 -10.43
N ASN A 336 23.59 -14.40 -11.18
CA ASN A 336 23.47 -14.25 -12.63
C ASN A 336 24.74 -14.63 -13.43
N ARG A 337 25.66 -15.38 -12.81
CA ARG A 337 26.85 -15.87 -13.49
C ARG A 337 26.55 -17.20 -14.18
N LEU A 338 26.95 -17.29 -15.45
CA LEU A 338 26.91 -18.53 -16.22
C LEU A 338 28.30 -19.16 -16.28
N ASP A 339 28.36 -20.46 -16.03
CA ASP A 339 29.48 -21.34 -16.34
C ASP A 339 29.04 -22.29 -17.46
N GLY A 340 29.35 -21.92 -18.70
CA GLY A 340 28.76 -22.52 -19.90
C GLY A 340 27.24 -22.29 -19.96
N ARG A 341 26.45 -23.37 -19.79
CA ARG A 341 24.98 -23.31 -19.69
C ARG A 341 24.45 -23.48 -18.26
N ARG A 342 25.33 -23.66 -17.29
CA ARG A 342 24.97 -23.87 -15.89
C ARG A 342 25.04 -22.54 -15.15
N PHE A 343 24.11 -22.35 -14.23
CA PHE A 343 24.11 -21.25 -13.27
C PHE A 343 23.93 -21.84 -11.88
N LEU A 344 24.38 -21.09 -10.87
CA LEU A 344 24.25 -21.47 -9.46
C LEU A 344 23.28 -20.55 -8.72
N ALA A 345 23.05 -19.34 -9.22
CA ALA A 345 22.10 -18.41 -8.68
C ALA A 345 21.55 -17.50 -9.78
N PHE A 346 20.30 -17.09 -9.61
CA PHE A 346 19.68 -16.10 -10.48
C PHE A 346 18.80 -15.18 -9.65
N SER A 347 18.79 -13.90 -10.00
CA SER A 347 17.89 -12.92 -9.40
C SER A 347 16.53 -12.94 -10.10
N MET A 348 15.51 -12.32 -9.52
CA MET A 348 14.18 -12.15 -10.10
C MET A 348 13.68 -10.73 -9.82
N ALA A 349 12.84 -10.20 -10.71
CA ALA A 349 12.30 -8.84 -10.58
C ALA A 349 11.40 -8.65 -9.34
N ASP A 350 10.99 -9.73 -8.68
CA ASP A 350 10.25 -9.75 -7.41
C ASP A 350 11.11 -9.40 -6.17
N GLY A 351 12.40 -9.07 -6.37
CA GLY A 351 13.32 -8.69 -5.31
C GLY A 351 14.03 -9.88 -4.66
N LEU A 352 13.92 -11.07 -5.22
CA LEU A 352 14.55 -12.28 -4.70
C LEU A 352 15.75 -12.75 -5.53
N VAL A 353 16.66 -13.44 -4.86
CA VAL A 353 17.77 -14.16 -5.47
C VAL A 353 17.69 -15.62 -5.05
N TYR A 354 17.55 -16.50 -6.02
CA TYR A 354 17.42 -17.93 -5.81
C TYR A 354 18.79 -18.60 -5.96
N PHE A 355 19.32 -19.10 -4.85
CA PHE A 355 20.59 -19.83 -4.83
C PHE A 355 20.36 -21.33 -4.84
N GLN A 356 21.06 -22.05 -5.70
CA GLN A 356 21.14 -23.51 -5.63
C GLN A 356 21.98 -23.94 -4.42
N VAL A 357 21.74 -25.15 -3.92
CA VAL A 357 22.47 -25.76 -2.80
C VAL A 357 23.98 -25.64 -2.99
N LYS A 358 24.47 -25.93 -4.20
CA LYS A 358 25.89 -25.89 -4.55
C LYS A 358 26.53 -24.50 -4.35
N ALA A 359 25.79 -23.42 -4.52
CA ALA A 359 26.30 -22.07 -4.27
C ALA A 359 26.58 -21.86 -2.77
N LEU A 360 25.65 -22.30 -1.93
CA LEU A 360 25.77 -22.20 -0.47
C LEU A 360 26.88 -23.10 0.07
N GLU A 361 27.02 -24.31 -0.46
CA GLU A 361 28.09 -25.24 -0.10
C GLU A 361 29.47 -24.67 -0.44
N GLN A 362 29.63 -24.09 -1.62
CA GLN A 362 30.90 -23.48 -2.04
C GLN A 362 31.26 -22.29 -1.15
N ALA A 363 30.29 -21.42 -0.84
CA ALA A 363 30.51 -20.30 0.06
C ALA A 363 30.85 -20.76 1.49
N ALA A 364 30.15 -21.79 2.01
CA ALA A 364 30.39 -22.33 3.34
C ALA A 364 31.78 -22.95 3.47
N ARG A 365 32.18 -23.78 2.49
CA ARG A 365 33.52 -24.40 2.44
C ARG A 365 34.61 -23.36 2.36
N GLN A 366 34.45 -22.35 1.50
CA GLN A 366 35.45 -21.30 1.34
C GLN A 366 35.61 -20.45 2.61
N GLN A 367 34.53 -20.15 3.32
CA GLN A 367 34.60 -19.42 4.58
C GLN A 367 35.20 -20.28 5.69
N ALA A 368 34.82 -21.56 5.78
CA ALA A 368 35.39 -22.51 6.74
C ALA A 368 36.90 -22.71 6.52
N GLU A 369 37.35 -22.82 5.27
CA GLU A 369 38.77 -22.92 4.92
C GLU A 369 39.55 -21.68 5.37
N ARG A 370 39.02 -20.48 5.11
CA ARG A 370 39.63 -19.21 5.56
C ARG A 370 39.74 -19.11 7.08
N ALA A 371 38.82 -19.73 7.82
CA ALA A 371 38.82 -19.80 9.27
C ALA A 371 39.65 -20.97 9.84
N GLY A 372 40.29 -21.79 8.98
CA GLY A 372 41.06 -22.96 9.38
C GLY A 372 40.22 -24.17 9.84
N CYS A 373 38.91 -24.15 9.59
CA CYS A 373 37.98 -25.21 9.98
C CYS A 373 37.92 -26.30 8.89
N MET A 374 38.98 -27.12 8.84
CA MET A 374 39.18 -28.10 7.76
C MET A 374 38.12 -29.21 7.72
N GLU A 375 37.48 -29.52 8.85
CA GLU A 375 36.39 -30.51 8.95
C GLU A 375 35.21 -30.19 8.01
N ILE A 376 34.92 -28.90 7.79
CA ILE A 376 33.85 -28.45 6.90
C ILE A 376 34.38 -28.23 5.48
N ALA A 377 35.62 -27.73 5.34
CA ALA A 377 36.22 -27.46 4.04
C ALA A 377 36.46 -28.74 3.22
N THR A 378 36.95 -29.82 3.84
CA THR A 378 37.33 -31.09 3.18
C THR A 378 36.25 -32.16 3.19
N MET A 379 35.07 -31.84 3.74
CA MET A 379 33.92 -32.75 3.82
C MET A 379 33.58 -33.34 2.44
N ALA A 380 33.14 -34.60 2.36
CA ALA A 380 32.79 -35.21 1.06
C ALA A 380 31.62 -34.47 0.38
N ALA A 381 31.51 -34.58 -0.96
CA ALA A 381 30.51 -33.85 -1.75
C ALA A 381 29.06 -34.23 -1.40
N ASP A 382 28.82 -35.44 -0.91
CA ASP A 382 27.49 -35.97 -0.57
C ASP A 382 27.33 -36.27 0.93
N ASP A 383 28.16 -35.65 1.78
CA ASP A 383 28.11 -35.90 3.22
C ASP A 383 26.78 -35.40 3.82
N PRO A 384 26.01 -36.25 4.52
CA PRO A 384 24.74 -35.85 5.14
C PRO A 384 24.92 -34.74 6.20
N THR A 385 26.12 -34.60 6.76
CA THR A 385 26.48 -33.54 7.71
C THR A 385 26.49 -32.17 7.04
N MET A 386 26.81 -32.07 5.75
CA MET A 386 26.79 -30.80 5.02
C MET A 386 25.39 -30.17 5.02
N ARG A 387 24.33 -30.98 4.92
CA ARG A 387 22.94 -30.48 5.02
C ARG A 387 22.66 -29.86 6.39
N ARG A 388 23.22 -30.42 7.47
CA ARG A 388 23.12 -29.85 8.82
C ARG A 388 23.90 -28.55 8.95
N VAL A 389 25.07 -28.47 8.31
CA VAL A 389 25.87 -27.23 8.22
C VAL A 389 25.07 -26.14 7.50
N LEU A 390 24.52 -26.43 6.31
CA LEU A 390 23.72 -25.48 5.54
C LEU A 390 22.44 -25.04 6.28
N LEU A 391 21.80 -25.97 7.00
CA LEU A 391 20.66 -25.64 7.85
C LEU A 391 21.05 -24.68 8.97
N ALA A 392 22.18 -24.93 9.66
CA ALA A 392 22.68 -24.02 10.68
C ALA A 392 23.03 -22.64 10.09
N VAL A 393 23.70 -22.61 8.92
CA VAL A 393 24.01 -21.37 8.18
C VAL A 393 22.74 -20.59 7.87
N VAL A 394 21.74 -21.22 7.26
CA VAL A 394 20.48 -20.54 6.92
C VAL A 394 19.74 -20.12 8.18
N GLN A 395 19.74 -20.91 9.26
CA GLN A 395 19.16 -20.49 10.54
C GLN A 395 19.86 -19.27 11.13
N ARG A 396 21.19 -19.16 11.03
CA ARG A 396 21.92 -17.98 11.48
C ARG A 396 21.65 -16.77 10.58
N LEU A 397 21.60 -16.95 9.26
CA LEU A 397 21.21 -15.92 8.30
C LEU A 397 19.77 -15.45 8.50
N ARG A 398 18.87 -16.35 8.92
CA ARG A 398 17.51 -15.98 9.29
C ARG A 398 17.53 -14.95 10.40
N GLN A 399 18.38 -15.07 11.42
CA GLN A 399 18.41 -14.10 12.53
C GLN A 399 18.71 -12.65 12.08
N GLU A 400 19.30 -12.47 10.89
CA GLU A 400 19.51 -11.16 10.29
C GLU A 400 18.24 -10.67 9.59
N PRO A 401 17.89 -9.39 9.74
CA PRO A 401 16.72 -8.83 9.07
C PRO A 401 16.92 -8.89 7.54
N ASP A 402 15.87 -9.32 6.83
CA ASP A 402 15.78 -9.21 5.37
C ASP A 402 16.92 -9.88 4.58
N VAL A 403 17.44 -11.03 5.04
CA VAL A 403 18.43 -11.83 4.29
C VAL A 403 17.80 -13.05 3.61
N ILE A 404 17.02 -13.85 4.33
CA ILE A 404 16.37 -15.07 3.82
C ILE A 404 14.87 -14.84 3.68
N ALA A 405 14.28 -15.20 2.54
CA ALA A 405 12.83 -15.16 2.33
C ALA A 405 12.15 -16.33 3.07
N ARG A 406 12.03 -16.19 4.39
CA ARG A 406 11.55 -17.23 5.33
C ARG A 406 10.17 -17.79 5.00
N HIS A 407 9.34 -17.03 4.31
CA HIS A 407 7.97 -17.44 3.95
C HIS A 407 7.92 -18.44 2.79
N LEU A 408 8.99 -18.58 2.01
CA LEU A 408 9.06 -19.50 0.87
C LEU A 408 9.64 -20.87 1.24
N ILE A 409 10.23 -21.00 2.43
CA ILE A 409 10.91 -22.21 2.89
C ILE A 409 10.55 -22.49 4.34
N ARG A 410 10.14 -23.73 4.66
CA ARG A 410 9.79 -24.13 6.04
C ARG A 410 11.00 -24.00 6.97
N ASP A 411 10.77 -23.70 8.25
CA ASP A 411 11.84 -23.44 9.22
C ASP A 411 12.82 -24.61 9.43
N SER A 412 12.36 -25.85 9.23
CA SER A 412 13.20 -27.05 9.30
C SER A 412 14.07 -27.31 8.07
N TYR A 413 13.93 -26.51 7.02
CA TYR A 413 14.65 -26.68 5.75
C TYR A 413 15.50 -25.45 5.44
N PHE A 414 16.60 -25.65 4.73
CA PHE A 414 17.47 -24.56 4.26
C PHE A 414 17.10 -24.06 2.86
N GLY A 415 16.15 -24.70 2.18
CA GLY A 415 15.64 -24.34 0.86
C GLY A 415 14.26 -24.96 0.57
N GLY A 416 13.75 -24.78 -0.64
CA GLY A 416 12.47 -25.32 -1.09
C GLY A 416 12.51 -25.71 -2.56
N TYR A 417 11.53 -26.49 -3.01
CA TYR A 417 11.35 -26.77 -4.43
C TYR A 417 10.55 -25.65 -5.09
N PHE A 418 11.01 -25.21 -6.26
CA PHE A 418 10.36 -24.19 -7.06
C PHE A 418 10.24 -24.67 -8.50
N LEU A 419 9.15 -24.26 -9.17
CA LEU A 419 8.96 -24.38 -10.60
C LEU A 419 9.41 -23.10 -11.28
N LEU A 420 10.33 -23.24 -12.24
CA LEU A 420 10.80 -22.15 -13.09
C LEU A 420 10.05 -22.24 -14.42
N THR A 421 9.17 -21.28 -14.68
CA THR A 421 8.51 -21.14 -15.98
C THR A 421 9.40 -20.33 -16.90
N ARG A 422 9.74 -20.92 -18.06
CA ARG A 422 10.56 -20.26 -19.08
C ARG A 422 9.71 -19.65 -20.18
N ARG A 423 10.18 -18.57 -20.82
CA ARG A 423 9.51 -17.91 -21.95
C ARG A 423 9.24 -18.86 -23.12
N PHE A 424 10.20 -19.74 -23.39
CA PHE A 424 10.09 -20.79 -24.39
C PHE A 424 10.61 -22.10 -23.80
N GLY A 425 9.72 -23.05 -23.50
CA GLY A 425 10.09 -24.38 -23.03
C GLY A 425 9.24 -24.91 -21.89
N LYS A 426 9.57 -26.12 -21.44
CA LYS A 426 8.90 -26.77 -20.31
C LYS A 426 9.32 -26.12 -18.99
N GLU A 427 8.42 -26.19 -18.01
CA GLU A 427 8.71 -25.81 -16.63
C GLU A 427 9.83 -26.68 -16.06
N LEU A 428 10.72 -26.06 -15.28
CA LEU A 428 11.89 -26.72 -14.72
C LEU A 428 11.83 -26.66 -13.20
N ARG A 429 11.73 -27.82 -12.56
CA ARG A 429 11.76 -27.93 -11.10
C ARG A 429 13.20 -27.87 -10.60
N GLY A 430 13.46 -27.06 -9.57
CA GLY A 430 14.74 -27.04 -8.88
C GLY A 430 14.60 -26.74 -7.40
N TYR A 431 15.64 -27.08 -6.62
CA TYR A 431 15.70 -26.78 -5.19
C TYR A 431 16.56 -25.55 -4.96
N TYR A 432 15.98 -24.52 -4.36
CA TYR A 432 16.62 -23.22 -4.18
C TYR A 432 16.42 -22.70 -2.77
N THR A 433 17.37 -21.90 -2.32
CA THR A 433 17.24 -21.07 -1.13
C THR A 433 17.00 -19.64 -1.60
N PRO A 434 15.83 -19.07 -1.30
CA PRO A 434 15.50 -17.70 -1.70
C PRO A 434 16.06 -16.70 -0.69
N PHE A 435 16.87 -15.79 -1.19
CA PHE A 435 17.40 -14.65 -0.46
C PHE A 435 16.73 -13.37 -0.95
N HIS A 436 16.66 -12.38 -0.08
CA HIS A 436 16.37 -11.01 -0.48
C HIS A 436 17.57 -10.45 -1.28
N ALA A 437 17.31 -9.59 -2.26
CA ALA A 437 18.35 -9.05 -3.14
C ALA A 437 19.19 -7.94 -2.48
N GLU A 438 18.60 -7.23 -1.51
CA GLU A 438 19.14 -6.06 -0.82
C GLU A 438 20.55 -6.28 -0.24
N PRO A 439 20.86 -7.40 0.42
CA PRO A 439 22.21 -7.65 0.95
C PRO A 439 23.28 -7.80 -0.14
N PHE A 440 22.88 -8.03 -1.40
CA PHE A 440 23.80 -8.21 -2.53
C PHE A 440 23.92 -6.95 -3.40
N GLY A 441 22.99 -6.00 -3.30
CA GLY A 441 22.98 -4.74 -4.05
C GLY A 441 21.64 -4.46 -4.73
N SER A 442 21.68 -3.66 -5.81
CA SER A 442 20.46 -3.29 -6.53
C SER A 442 19.97 -4.43 -7.42
N ILE A 443 18.71 -4.86 -7.20
CA ILE A 443 18.07 -5.88 -8.05
C ILE A 443 18.01 -5.44 -9.52
N ALA A 444 17.79 -4.15 -9.77
CA ALA A 444 17.74 -3.61 -11.13
C ALA A 444 19.08 -3.74 -11.85
N GLU A 445 20.20 -3.55 -11.14
CA GLU A 445 21.54 -3.78 -11.69
C GLU A 445 21.78 -5.26 -11.98
N MET A 446 21.34 -6.15 -11.09
CA MET A 446 21.46 -7.60 -11.28
C MET A 446 20.65 -8.07 -12.48
N GLU A 447 19.38 -7.66 -12.60
CA GLU A 447 18.50 -8.00 -13.73
C GLU A 447 18.99 -7.38 -15.05
N ARG A 448 19.55 -6.16 -15.02
CA ARG A 448 20.15 -5.55 -16.21
C ARG A 448 21.39 -6.32 -16.68
N ALA A 449 22.26 -6.72 -15.75
CA ALA A 449 23.46 -7.50 -16.02
C ALA A 449 23.17 -8.99 -16.31
N LYS A 450 21.91 -9.44 -16.14
CA LYS A 450 21.51 -10.82 -16.31
C LYS A 450 21.67 -11.28 -17.77
N PRO A 451 22.37 -12.40 -18.03
CA PRO A 451 22.46 -13.00 -19.36
C PRO A 451 21.12 -13.47 -19.93
N ASP A 452 20.97 -13.48 -21.24
CA ASP A 452 19.69 -13.80 -21.91
C ASP A 452 19.12 -15.17 -21.52
N LEU A 453 19.97 -16.19 -21.34
CA LEU A 453 19.54 -17.53 -20.91
C LEU A 453 18.83 -17.54 -19.54
N LEU A 454 19.18 -16.61 -18.65
CA LEU A 454 18.52 -16.45 -17.35
C LEU A 454 17.32 -15.51 -17.43
N ARG A 455 17.28 -14.60 -18.40
CA ARG A 455 16.10 -13.75 -18.69
C ARG A 455 14.93 -14.56 -19.25
N ASP A 456 15.22 -15.73 -19.79
CA ASP A 456 14.19 -16.68 -20.19
C ASP A 456 13.39 -17.20 -19.00
N ILE A 457 13.88 -17.10 -17.75
CA ILE A 457 13.10 -17.45 -16.55
C ILE A 457 12.15 -16.28 -16.27
N VAL A 458 10.86 -16.48 -16.58
CA VAL A 458 9.83 -15.42 -16.48
C VAL A 458 9.10 -15.49 -15.15
N LYS A 459 8.94 -16.68 -14.58
CA LYS A 459 8.21 -16.88 -13.32
C LYS A 459 8.87 -17.95 -12.48
N VAL A 460 8.85 -17.76 -11.17
CA VAL A 460 9.25 -18.76 -10.18
C VAL A 460 8.10 -18.92 -9.19
N THR A 461 7.61 -20.14 -9.02
CA THR A 461 6.55 -20.45 -8.05
C THR A 461 7.00 -21.54 -7.09
N PRO A 462 6.63 -21.49 -5.79
CA PRO A 462 6.81 -22.62 -4.89
C PRO A 462 6.11 -23.85 -5.45
N TRP A 463 6.80 -24.97 -5.47
CA TRP A 463 6.21 -26.24 -5.87
C TRP A 463 5.46 -26.83 -4.66
N ALA A 464 4.14 -26.65 -4.65
CA ALA A 464 3.24 -27.45 -3.83
C ALA A 464 3.16 -28.82 -4.51
N GLY A 465 3.78 -29.85 -3.93
CA GLY A 465 3.71 -31.19 -4.50
C GLY A 465 2.26 -31.64 -4.67
N GLU A 466 1.99 -32.47 -5.68
CA GLU A 466 0.88 -33.41 -5.58
C GLU A 466 1.03 -34.14 -4.24
N ASP A 467 0.00 -34.12 -3.39
CA ASP A 467 -0.14 -35.09 -2.31
C ASP A 467 -0.29 -36.46 -2.96
N ARG A 468 0.85 -37.10 -3.27
CA ARG A 468 0.94 -38.56 -3.36
C ARG A 468 1.51 -39.02 -2.04
N GLY A 469 0.70 -39.82 -1.36
CA GLY A 469 1.00 -40.40 -0.07
C GLY A 469 2.37 -41.06 -0.02
N ASP A 470 2.96 -41.00 1.16
CA ASP A 470 3.12 -42.19 1.99
C ASP A 470 2.85 -41.81 3.46
#